data_AF-A0A359MNS0-F1
#
_entry.id   AF-A0A359MNS0-F1
#
_cell.length_a   1.000
_cell.length_b   1.000
_cell.length_c   1.000
_cell.angle_alpha   90.00
_cell.angle_beta   90.00
_cell.angle_gamma   90.00
#
_symmetry.space_group_name_H-M   'P 1'
#
loop_
_entity.id
_entity.type
_entity.pdbx_description
1 polymer ?
#
loop_
_entity_poly.entity_id
_entity_poly.type
_entity_poly.pdbx_seq_one_letter_code
_entity_poly.pdbx_strand_id
1 'polypeptide(L)'
;SVLISAFIDNIPYVATMLPVTSAIAAALNIDPYILYFGLLVGATLGGNITPIGASANIAGIGILRKEGYEVSTREFMKISVPFTLVAVTSGYLLLWFIWA
;
A
#
# COMPACT_ATOMS: atom_id res chain seq x y z
N SER A 1 -0.57 -2.86 8.08
CA SER A 1 -1.24 -3.10 6.77
C SER A 1 -0.25 -3.36 5.63
N VAL A 2 0.87 -2.63 5.52
CA VAL A 2 1.87 -2.73 4.43
C VAL A 2 2.32 -4.16 4.06
N LEU A 3 2.48 -5.07 5.04
CA LEU A 3 2.92 -6.45 4.78
C LEU A 3 1.81 -7.35 4.19
N ILE A 4 0.52 -7.06 4.46
CA ILE A 4 -0.61 -7.90 4.04
C ILE A 4 -1.16 -7.42 2.68
N SER A 5 -1.11 -6.11 2.40
CA SER A 5 -1.45 -5.54 1.09
C SER A 5 -0.47 -5.93 -0.02
N ALA A 6 0.69 -6.51 0.31
CA ALA A 6 1.65 -7.01 -0.68
C ALA A 6 1.20 -8.32 -1.38
N PHE A 7 0.08 -8.92 -0.94
CA PHE A 7 -0.43 -10.21 -1.46
C PHE A 7 -1.95 -10.23 -1.74
N ILE A 8 -2.71 -9.23 -1.28
CA ILE A 8 -4.16 -9.14 -1.46
C ILE A 8 -4.44 -7.83 -2.19
N ASP A 9 -5.30 -7.90 -3.21
CA ASP A 9 -5.75 -6.74 -3.96
C ASP A 9 -6.25 -5.65 -2.98
N ASN A 10 -5.86 -4.39 -3.20
CA ASN A 10 -6.00 -3.34 -2.19
C ASN A 10 -7.46 -3.07 -1.78
N ILE A 11 -8.41 -3.31 -2.69
CA ILE A 11 -9.84 -3.07 -2.49
C ILE A 11 -10.46 -4.02 -1.44
N PRO A 12 -10.41 -5.36 -1.60
CA PRO A 12 -10.92 -6.28 -0.59
C PRO A 12 -10.19 -6.15 0.76
N TYR A 13 -8.90 -5.82 0.74
CA TYR A 13 -8.18 -5.58 1.99
C TYR A 13 -8.71 -4.35 2.74
N VAL A 14 -8.87 -3.21 2.06
CA VAL A 14 -9.45 -2.01 2.69
C VAL A 14 -10.88 -2.26 3.15
N ALA A 15 -11.70 -2.94 2.34
CA ALA A 15 -13.09 -3.23 2.69
C ALA A 15 -13.22 -4.08 3.97
N THR A 16 -12.34 -5.07 4.15
CA THR A 16 -12.34 -5.92 5.35
C THR A 16 -11.74 -5.22 6.58
N MET A 17 -10.76 -4.35 6.38
CA MET A 17 -10.11 -3.62 7.48
C MET A 17 -10.87 -2.37 7.92
N LEU A 18 -11.77 -1.82 7.08
CA LEU A 18 -12.58 -0.66 7.43
C LEU A 18 -13.31 -0.82 8.77
N PRO A 19 -14.14 -1.87 8.99
CA PRO A 19 -14.83 -2.06 10.27
C PRO A 19 -13.87 -2.27 11.44
N VAL A 20 -12.72 -2.91 11.20
CA VAL A 20 -11.68 -3.11 12.23
C VAL A 20 -11.11 -1.77 12.65
N THR A 21 -10.76 -0.89 11.71
CA THR A 21 -10.27 0.45 12.01
C THR A 21 -11.32 1.33 12.69
N SER A 22 -12.60 1.20 12.33
CA SER A 22 -13.70 1.89 13.02
C SER A 22 -13.81 1.46 14.48
N ALA A 23 -13.72 0.15 14.75
CA ALA A 23 -13.78 -0.38 16.11
C ALA A 23 -12.59 0.07 16.96
N ILE A 24 -11.39 0.13 16.37
CA ILE A 24 -10.19 0.65 17.05
C ILE A 24 -10.34 2.14 17.36
N ALA A 25 -10.84 2.94 16.41
CA ALA A 25 -11.07 4.36 16.63
C ALA A 25 -12.05 4.60 17.79
N ALA A 26 -13.15 3.84 17.82
CA ALA A 26 -14.12 3.89 18.90
C ALA A 26 -13.52 3.50 20.26
N ALA A 27 -12.71 2.44 20.30
CA ALA A 27 -12.03 1.98 21.52
C ALA A 27 -11.00 3.00 22.05
N LEU A 28 -10.34 3.73 21.14
CA LEU A 28 -9.38 4.79 21.48
C LEU A 28 -10.04 6.16 21.69
N ASN A 29 -11.35 6.27 21.46
CA ASN A 29 -12.12 7.51 21.50
C ASN A 29 -11.50 8.64 20.63
N ILE A 30 -11.02 8.26 19.44
CA ILE A 30 -10.46 9.18 18.45
C ILE A 30 -11.36 9.25 17.21
N ASP A 31 -11.17 10.32 16.42
CA ASP A 31 -11.81 10.44 15.12
C ASP A 31 -11.34 9.28 14.19
N PRO A 32 -12.26 8.52 13.57
CA PRO A 32 -11.89 7.36 12.74
C PRO A 32 -11.23 7.72 11.41
N TYR A 33 -11.39 8.96 10.91
CA TYR A 33 -10.83 9.39 9.62
C TYR A 33 -9.31 9.26 9.61
N ILE A 34 -8.61 9.56 10.70
CA ILE A 34 -7.15 9.41 10.77
C ILE A 34 -6.71 7.96 10.51
N LEU A 35 -7.47 6.98 11.03
CA LEU A 35 -7.21 5.57 10.81
C LEU A 35 -7.64 5.11 9.41
N TYR A 36 -8.74 5.65 8.87
CA TYR A 36 -9.18 5.34 7.49
C TYR A 36 -8.17 5.84 6.47
N PHE A 37 -7.68 7.07 6.60
CA PHE A 37 -6.67 7.59 5.69
C PHE A 37 -5.32 6.90 5.91
N GLY A 38 -4.95 6.56 7.15
CA GLY A 38 -3.77 5.73 7.42
C GLY A 38 -3.86 4.34 6.78
N LEU A 39 -5.04 3.72 6.83
CA LEU A 39 -5.34 2.46 6.15
C LEU A 39 -5.23 2.61 4.63
N LEU A 40 -5.80 3.67 4.05
CA LEU A 40 -5.71 3.97 2.62
C LEU A 40 -4.27 4.14 2.17
N VAL A 41 -3.48 4.99 2.84
CA VAL A 41 -2.05 5.20 2.53
C VAL A 41 -1.29 3.89 2.62
N GLY A 42 -1.46 3.13 3.71
CA GLY A 42 -0.74 1.87 3.92
C GLY A 42 -1.13 0.77 2.93
N ALA A 43 -2.42 0.62 2.62
CA ALA A 43 -2.90 -0.41 1.70
C ALA A 43 -2.54 -0.07 0.25
N THR A 44 -2.82 1.16 -0.20
CA THR A 44 -2.65 1.53 -1.61
C THR A 44 -1.19 1.72 -2.01
N LEU A 45 -0.36 2.31 -1.15
CA LEU A 45 1.05 2.52 -1.44
C LEU A 45 1.88 1.27 -1.11
N GLY A 46 1.58 0.59 0.00
CA GLY A 46 2.33 -0.57 0.48
C GLY A 46 2.31 -1.77 -0.47
N GLY A 47 1.23 -1.95 -1.24
CA GLY A 47 1.13 -3.01 -2.26
C GLY A 47 2.18 -2.90 -3.39
N ASN A 48 2.84 -1.75 -3.55
CA ASN A 48 3.85 -1.56 -4.61
C ASN A 48 5.21 -2.18 -4.29
N ILE A 49 5.43 -2.67 -3.06
CA ILE A 49 6.70 -3.26 -2.66
C ILE A 49 7.02 -4.51 -3.49
N THR A 50 6.02 -5.34 -3.81
CA THR A 50 6.20 -6.61 -4.50
C THR A 50 5.62 -6.56 -5.93
N PRO A 51 6.16 -7.38 -6.85
CA PRO A 51 5.60 -7.55 -8.20
C PRO A 51 4.14 -7.98 -8.24
N ILE A 52 3.72 -8.75 -7.23
CA ILE A 52 2.39 -9.37 -7.15
C ILE A 52 1.40 -8.59 -6.28
N GLY A 53 1.88 -7.56 -5.54
CA GLY A 53 1.04 -6.82 -4.61
C GLY A 53 0.06 -5.86 -5.28
N ALA A 54 0.25 -5.56 -6.57
CA ALA A 54 -0.71 -4.80 -7.36
C ALA A 54 -0.84 -5.39 -8.78
N SER A 55 -2.06 -5.42 -9.30
CA SER A 55 -2.34 -5.84 -10.67
C SER A 55 -1.58 -5.01 -11.72
N ALA A 56 -1.36 -3.72 -11.45
CA ALA A 56 -0.55 -2.83 -12.29
C ALA A 56 0.92 -3.29 -12.41
N ASN A 57 1.51 -3.80 -11.32
CA ASN A 57 2.89 -4.28 -11.32
C ASN A 57 3.04 -5.53 -12.21
N ILE A 58 2.10 -6.48 -12.08
CA ILE A 58 2.04 -7.69 -12.91
C ILE A 58 1.86 -7.31 -14.38
N ALA A 59 0.96 -6.36 -14.69
CA ALA A 59 0.74 -5.89 -16.05
C ALA A 59 1.99 -5.23 -16.65
N GLY A 60 2.68 -4.38 -15.88
CA GLY A 60 3.94 -3.74 -16.30
C GLY A 60 5.05 -4.74 -16.61
N ILE A 61 5.23 -5.75 -15.74
CA ILE A 61 6.18 -6.84 -15.98
C ILE A 61 5.78 -7.67 -17.21
N GLY A 62 4.47 -7.89 -17.41
CA GLY A 62 3.95 -8.56 -18.60
C GLY A 62 4.26 -7.82 -19.90
N ILE A 63 4.21 -6.49 -19.90
CA ILE A 63 4.62 -5.65 -21.04
C ILE A 63 6.12 -5.76 -21.28
N LEU A 64 6.94 -5.63 -20.24
CA LEU A 64 8.40 -5.77 -20.35
C LEU A 64 8.80 -7.13 -20.92
N ARG A 65 8.13 -8.19 -20.48
CA ARG A 65 8.35 -9.56 -20.97
C ARG A 65 8.00 -9.71 -22.45
N LYS A 66 6.98 -9.01 -22.95
CA LYS A 66 6.62 -9.00 -24.39
C LYS A 66 7.71 -8.33 -25.25
N GLU A 67 8.38 -7.31 -24.71
CA GLU A 67 9.50 -6.64 -25.36
C GLU A 67 10.84 -7.40 -25.19
N GLY A 68 10.83 -8.58 -24.56
CA GLY A 68 12.01 -9.41 -24.35
C GLY A 68 12.84 -9.08 -23.10
N TYR A 69 12.36 -8.18 -22.23
CA TYR A 69 13.00 -7.88 -20.95
C TYR A 69 12.44 -8.77 -19.84
N GLU A 70 13.29 -9.60 -19.25
CA GLU A 70 12.94 -10.36 -18.05
C GLU A 70 13.40 -9.61 -16.80
N VAL A 71 12.46 -9.26 -15.92
CA VAL A 71 12.74 -8.60 -14.65
C VAL A 71 12.55 -9.61 -13.53
N SER A 72 13.61 -9.86 -12.75
CA SER A 72 13.49 -10.69 -11.55
C SER A 72 12.78 -9.94 -10.42
N THR A 73 12.12 -10.68 -9.53
CA THR A 73 11.50 -10.12 -8.32
C THR A 73 12.48 -9.27 -7.50
N ARG A 74 13.75 -9.65 -7.46
CA ARG A 74 14.79 -8.90 -6.73
C ARG A 74 15.11 -7.57 -7.38
N GLU A 75 15.17 -7.52 -8.71
CA GLU A 75 15.40 -6.27 -9.44
C GLU A 75 14.24 -5.30 -9.29
N PHE A 76 13.01 -5.82 -9.39
CA PHE A 76 11.81 -5.03 -9.11
C PHE A 76 11.85 -4.45 -7.70
N MET A 77 12.06 -5.29 -6.68
CA MET A 77 12.07 -4.86 -5.28
C MET A 77 13.18 -3.85 -4.97
N LYS A 78 14.35 -3.95 -5.59
CA LYS A 78 15.42 -2.96 -5.41
C LYS A 78 15.00 -1.54 -5.79
N ILE A 79 14.10 -1.41 -6.77
CA ILE A 79 13.60 -0.12 -7.24
C ILE A 79 12.33 0.26 -6.48
N SER A 80 11.40 -0.67 -6.32
CA SER A 80 10.08 -0.38 -5.75
C SER A 80 10.10 -0.15 -4.24
N VAL A 81 10.98 -0.82 -3.48
CA VAL A 81 11.09 -0.66 -2.03
C VAL A 81 11.44 0.78 -1.63
N PRO A 82 12.55 1.39 -2.11
CA PRO A 82 12.88 2.76 -1.74
C PRO A 82 11.81 3.75 -2.20
N PHE A 83 11.25 3.57 -3.40
CA PHE A 83 10.16 4.41 -3.89
C PHE A 83 8.91 4.34 -3.00
N THR A 84 8.50 3.13 -2.62
CA THR A 84 7.33 2.91 -1.78
C THR A 84 7.53 3.48 -0.38
N LEU A 85 8.73 3.34 0.19
CA LEU A 85 9.04 3.93 1.49
C LEU A 85 8.90 5.46 1.46
N VAL A 86 9.47 6.12 0.45
CA VAL A 86 9.32 7.57 0.28
C VAL A 86 7.85 7.97 0.14
N ALA A 87 7.08 7.23 -0.65
CA ALA A 87 5.65 7.49 -0.85
C ALA A 87 4.84 7.33 0.45
N VAL A 88 5.07 6.23 1.20
CA VAL A 88 4.40 5.97 2.48
C VAL A 88 4.80 7.01 3.52
N THR A 89 6.07 7.37 3.62
CA THR A 89 6.53 8.43 4.53
C THR A 89 5.91 9.78 4.18
N SER A 90 5.83 10.12 2.90
CA SER A 90 5.17 11.36 2.46
C SER A 90 3.69 11.37 2.82
N GLY A 91 2.99 10.26 2.60
CA GLY A 91 1.59 10.10 3.02
C GLY A 91 1.42 10.20 4.53
N TYR A 92 2.28 9.54 5.30
CA TYR A 92 2.29 9.64 6.76
C TYR A 92 2.48 11.08 7.25
N LEU A 93 3.46 11.81 6.69
CA LEU A 93 3.71 13.21 7.06
C LEU A 93 2.54 14.12 6.71
N LEU A 94 1.87 13.88 5.58
CA LEU A 94 0.66 14.64 5.20
C LEU A 94 -0.48 14.39 6.20
N LEU A 95 -0.73 13.13 6.56
CA LEU A 95 -1.76 12.80 7.55
C LEU A 95 -1.44 13.40 8.91
N TRP A 96 -0.16 13.33 9.32
CA TRP A 96 0.30 14.00 10.51
C TRP A 96 0.00 15.50 10.45
N PHE A 97 0.36 16.19 9.37
CA PHE A 97 0.14 17.65 9.28
C PHE A 97 -1.34 18.07 9.27
N ILE A 98 -2.25 17.25 8.73
CA ILE A 98 -3.68 17.55 8.68
C ILE A 98 -4.38 17.29 10.02
N TRP A 99 -3.94 16.26 10.76
CA TRP A 99 -4.58 15.82 12.01
C TRP A 99 -3.73 16.04 13.28
N ALA A 100 -2.59 16.73 13.17
CA ALA A 100 -1.79 17.20 14.31
C ALA A 100 -2.39 18.46 14.95
#